data_AF-A0A7X8YUC2-F1
#
_entry.id   AF-A0A7X8YUC2-F1
#
_cell.length_a   1.000
_cell.length_b   1.000
_cell.length_c   1.000
_cell.angle_alpha   90.00
_cell.angle_beta   90.00
_cell.angle_gamma   90.00
#
_symmetry.space_group_name_H-M   'P 1'
#
loop_
_entity.id
_entity.type
_entity.pdbx_description
1 polymer ?
#
loop_
_entity_poly.entity_id
_entity_poly.type
_entity_poly.pdbx_seq_one_letter_code
_entity_poly.pdbx_strand_id
1 'polypeptide(L)'
;MTDELVFTDYYDILQLSPGADGDTIGRIFRHLAKKYHPDATGGGDPERFRELVKGHEILSDPVKRAAYDIRHQQYWERKMHLLREAGDGPVTEGSREVRERLLTLLYVQRRTSVRRPGLGEIALARMLRIPIEFLEFDLWYLHRKGLVERLESGLLAISVDGVDHVEQNELHLGADRLLQAVPEPAPKSTPESA
;
A
#
# COMPACT_ATOMS: atom_id res chain seq x y z
N MET A 1 -7.09 26.20 12.73
CA MET A 1 -5.84 25.51 13.13
C MET A 1 -6.25 24.21 13.81
N THR A 2 -5.79 23.09 13.24
CA THR A 2 -5.82 21.69 13.73
C THR A 2 -7.17 21.05 14.03
N ASP A 3 -7.97 20.70 13.01
CA ASP A 3 -8.96 19.60 13.13
C ASP A 3 -9.40 18.93 11.81
N GLU A 4 -8.78 19.26 10.66
CA GLU A 4 -9.28 18.83 9.33
C GLU A 4 -8.64 17.54 8.77
N LEU A 5 -7.81 16.83 9.55
CA LEU A 5 -7.21 15.55 9.13
C LEU A 5 -7.61 14.35 9.99
N VAL A 6 -8.35 14.55 11.08
CA VAL A 6 -8.77 13.45 11.94
C VAL A 6 -10.20 13.06 11.57
N PHE A 7 -10.34 12.38 10.44
CA PHE A 7 -11.59 11.68 10.15
C PHE A 7 -11.66 10.45 11.06
N THR A 8 -12.56 10.50 12.03
CA THR A 8 -12.81 9.35 12.91
C THR A 8 -13.62 8.32 12.15
N ASP A 9 -12.98 7.20 11.82
CA ASP A 9 -13.67 6.10 11.17
C ASP A 9 -14.42 5.24 12.20
N TYR A 10 -15.69 5.59 12.42
CA TYR A 10 -16.57 4.83 13.31
C TYR A 10 -16.83 3.41 12.84
N TYR A 11 -16.67 3.11 11.55
CA TYR A 11 -16.75 1.74 11.05
C TYR A 11 -15.53 0.94 11.51
N ASP A 12 -14.32 1.50 11.42
CA ASP A 12 -13.09 0.88 11.94
C ASP A 12 -13.14 0.68 13.46
N ILE A 13 -13.58 1.71 14.19
CA ILE A 13 -13.70 1.67 15.67
C ILE A 13 -14.68 0.58 16.14
N LEU A 14 -15.83 0.47 15.48
CA LEU A 14 -16.82 -0.58 15.77
C LEU A 14 -16.49 -1.90 15.06
N GLN A 15 -15.41 -1.97 14.27
CA GLN A 15 -14.99 -3.14 13.50
C GLN A 15 -16.10 -3.66 12.57
N LEU A 16 -16.81 -2.73 11.93
CA LEU A 16 -17.95 -2.97 11.05
C LEU A 16 -17.61 -2.57 9.62
N SER A 17 -18.25 -3.23 8.66
CA SER A 17 -18.26 -2.75 7.28
C SER A 17 -19.26 -1.60 7.12
N PRO A 18 -19.00 -0.62 6.23
CA PRO A 18 -19.98 0.42 5.87
C PRO A 18 -21.35 -0.11 5.42
N GLY A 19 -21.40 -1.36 4.91
CA GLY A 19 -22.62 -2.04 4.51
C GLY A 19 -23.39 -2.76 5.62
N ALA A 20 -22.98 -2.68 6.89
CA ALA A 20 -23.65 -3.37 8.00
C ALA A 20 -25.08 -2.86 8.24
N ASP A 21 -26.05 -3.75 8.49
CA ASP A 21 -27.42 -3.38 8.87
C ASP A 21 -27.52 -2.87 10.32
N GLY A 22 -28.64 -2.23 10.66
CA GLY A 22 -28.86 -1.65 12.00
C GLY A 22 -28.80 -2.70 13.12
N ASP A 23 -29.30 -3.91 12.87
CA ASP A 23 -29.27 -5.01 13.83
C ASP A 23 -27.84 -5.47 14.13
N THR A 24 -26.99 -5.55 13.11
CA THR A 24 -25.56 -5.90 13.23
C THR A 24 -24.78 -4.80 13.96
N ILE A 25 -25.06 -3.53 13.64
CA ILE A 25 -24.46 -2.39 14.35
C ILE A 25 -24.77 -2.47 15.84
N GLY A 26 -26.05 -2.63 16.19
CA GLY A 26 -26.45 -2.74 17.59
C GLY A 26 -25.86 -3.97 18.29
N ARG A 27 -25.76 -5.11 17.60
CA ARG A 27 -25.19 -6.35 18.14
C ARG A 27 -23.69 -6.20 18.44
N ILE A 28 -22.91 -5.69 17.50
CA ILE A 28 -21.46 -5.52 17.66
C ILE A 28 -21.15 -4.45 18.69
N PHE A 29 -21.90 -3.34 18.69
CA PHE A 29 -21.79 -2.35 19.74
C PHE A 29 -22.01 -2.97 21.12
N ARG A 30 -23.11 -3.71 21.36
CA ARG A 30 -23.36 -4.33 22.67
C ARG A 30 -22.23 -5.27 23.10
N HIS A 31 -21.64 -6.01 22.15
CA HIS A 31 -20.52 -6.89 22.43
C HIS A 31 -19.26 -6.12 22.85
N LEU A 32 -18.85 -5.13 22.05
CA LEU A 32 -17.66 -4.31 22.33
C LEU A 32 -17.89 -3.44 23.58
N ALA A 33 -19.08 -2.90 23.76
CA ALA A 33 -19.48 -2.15 24.94
C ALA A 33 -19.33 -2.99 26.21
N LYS A 34 -19.80 -4.24 26.24
CA LYS A 34 -19.60 -5.14 27.39
C LYS A 34 -18.13 -5.43 27.67
N LYS A 35 -17.31 -5.55 26.62
CA LYS A 35 -15.87 -5.84 26.73
C LYS A 35 -15.08 -4.64 27.25
N TYR A 36 -15.39 -3.45 26.77
CA TYR A 36 -14.67 -2.23 27.09
C TYR A 36 -15.36 -1.38 28.19
N HIS A 37 -16.50 -1.82 28.72
CA HIS A 37 -17.20 -1.13 29.80
C HIS A 37 -16.25 -0.88 30.98
N PRO A 38 -16.26 0.32 31.60
CA PRO A 38 -15.39 0.61 32.74
C PRO A 38 -15.54 -0.39 33.89
N ASP A 39 -16.76 -0.91 34.09
CA ASP A 39 -17.07 -1.89 35.14
C ASP A 39 -16.89 -3.35 34.69
N ALA A 40 -16.30 -3.62 33.53
CA ALA A 40 -16.03 -4.98 33.09
C ALA A 40 -14.94 -5.64 33.95
N THR A 41 -15.20 -6.85 34.43
CA THR A 41 -14.24 -7.66 35.19
C THR A 41 -13.08 -8.08 34.28
N GLY A 42 -11.96 -7.36 34.37
CA GLY A 42 -10.77 -7.59 33.54
C GLY A 42 -10.03 -6.33 33.07
N GLY A 43 -10.48 -5.13 33.46
CA GLY A 43 -9.82 -3.87 33.08
C GLY A 43 -10.39 -3.33 31.76
N GLY A 44 -11.61 -2.80 31.81
CA GLY A 44 -12.23 -2.09 30.69
C GLY A 44 -11.42 -0.87 30.23
N ASP A 45 -11.80 -0.33 29.07
CA ASP A 45 -11.14 0.81 28.44
C ASP A 45 -12.16 1.95 28.27
N PRO A 46 -12.17 2.94 29.19
CA PRO A 46 -13.15 4.02 29.16
C PRO A 46 -13.05 4.89 27.90
N GLU A 47 -11.85 5.09 27.34
CA GLU A 47 -11.67 5.90 26.12
C GLU A 47 -12.30 5.19 24.93
N ARG A 48 -11.97 3.91 24.76
CA ARG A 48 -12.51 3.09 23.68
C ARG A 48 -14.01 2.90 23.84
N PHE A 49 -14.51 2.75 25.07
CA PHE A 49 -15.94 2.73 25.34
C PHE A 49 -16.64 4.02 24.88
N ARG A 50 -16.04 5.19 25.13
CA ARG A 50 -16.58 6.48 24.66
C ARG A 50 -16.62 6.56 23.14
N GLU A 51 -15.58 6.09 22.45
CA GLU A 51 -15.56 6.07 20.98
C GLU A 51 -16.61 5.11 20.39
N LEU A 52 -16.78 3.94 21.01
CA LEU A 52 -17.81 2.97 20.62
C LEU A 52 -19.23 3.53 20.79
N VAL A 53 -19.47 4.26 21.89
CA VAL A 53 -20.76 4.91 22.13
C VAL A 53 -21.02 5.98 21.08
N LYS A 54 -20.04 6.85 20.79
CA LYS A 54 -20.17 7.88 19.75
C LYS A 54 -20.41 7.27 18.37
N GLY A 55 -19.64 6.25 18.01
CA GLY A 55 -19.83 5.53 16.75
C GLY A 55 -21.23 4.93 16.64
N HIS A 56 -21.72 4.29 17.71
CA HIS A 56 -23.06 3.69 17.71
C HIS A 56 -24.15 4.75 17.61
N GLU A 57 -24.01 5.90 18.30
CA GLU A 57 -24.97 7.00 18.20
C GLU A 57 -25.12 7.52 16.77
N ILE A 58 -24.01 7.64 16.05
CA ILE A 58 -24.02 8.12 14.65
C ILE A 58 -24.54 7.05 13.70
N LEU A 59 -24.12 5.79 13.86
CA LEU A 59 -24.43 4.73 12.91
C LEU A 59 -25.79 4.04 13.13
N SER A 60 -26.38 4.14 14.34
CA SER A 60 -27.69 3.53 14.63
C SER A 60 -28.88 4.40 14.20
N ASP A 61 -28.69 5.72 14.09
CA ASP A 61 -29.72 6.64 13.61
C ASP A 61 -29.64 6.74 12.06
N PRO A 62 -30.71 6.40 11.32
CA PRO A 62 -30.67 6.40 9.87
C PRO A 62 -30.30 7.75 9.23
N VAL A 63 -30.71 8.87 9.84
CA VAL A 63 -30.47 10.22 9.31
C VAL A 63 -29.02 10.64 9.58
N LYS A 64 -28.52 10.41 10.81
CA LYS A 64 -27.12 10.72 11.15
C LYS A 64 -26.15 9.82 10.39
N ARG A 65 -26.51 8.54 10.22
CA ARG A 65 -25.73 7.59 9.44
C ARG A 65 -25.63 8.05 7.99
N ALA A 66 -26.74 8.41 7.35
CA ALA A 66 -26.71 8.90 5.97
C ALA A 66 -25.77 10.12 5.80
N ALA A 67 -25.78 11.07 6.74
CA ALA A 67 -24.88 12.22 6.71
C ALA A 67 -23.41 11.86 6.99
N TYR A 68 -23.16 10.87 7.85
CA TYR A 68 -21.82 10.33 8.10
C TYR A 68 -21.31 9.56 6.89
N ASP A 69 -22.14 8.75 6.25
CA ASP A 69 -21.81 7.93 5.07
C ASP A 69 -21.36 8.82 3.91
N ILE A 70 -21.99 9.98 3.71
CA ILE A 70 -21.54 10.96 2.72
C ILE A 70 -20.14 11.49 3.05
N ARG A 71 -19.86 11.85 4.31
CA ARG A 71 -18.52 12.34 4.72
C ARG A 71 -17.46 11.25 4.67
N HIS A 72 -17.82 10.04 5.07
CA HIS A 72 -17.01 8.84 5.00
C HIS A 72 -16.66 8.53 3.55
N GLN A 73 -17.67 8.45 2.68
CA GLN A 73 -17.49 8.25 1.25
C GLN A 73 -16.62 9.35 0.66
N GLN A 74 -16.82 10.63 0.98
CA GLN A 74 -15.96 11.69 0.46
C GLN A 74 -14.54 11.66 1.04
N TYR A 75 -14.36 11.27 2.31
CA TYR A 75 -13.04 11.08 2.91
C TYR A 75 -12.31 9.95 2.17
N TRP A 76 -13.00 8.83 1.94
CA TRP A 76 -12.46 7.71 1.21
C TRP A 76 -12.33 7.97 -0.27
N GLU A 77 -13.19 8.72 -0.92
CA GLU A 77 -13.06 9.14 -2.32
C GLU A 77 -11.94 10.15 -2.46
N ARG A 78 -11.71 11.04 -1.50
CA ARG A 78 -10.52 11.88 -1.48
C ARG A 78 -9.27 11.05 -1.27
N LYS A 79 -9.27 10.12 -0.31
CA LYS A 79 -8.19 9.15 -0.09
C LYS A 79 -7.97 8.27 -1.33
N MET A 80 -9.04 7.84 -2.00
CA MET A 80 -9.06 6.98 -3.19
C MET A 80 -8.73 7.75 -4.47
N HIS A 81 -9.06 9.02 -4.58
CA HIS A 81 -8.66 9.90 -5.68
C HIS A 81 -7.18 10.21 -5.56
N LEU A 82 -6.70 10.49 -4.34
CA LEU A 82 -5.26 10.51 -4.03
C LEU A 82 -4.57 9.19 -4.39
N LEU A 83 -5.27 8.05 -4.30
CA LEU A 83 -4.82 6.73 -4.72
C LEU A 83 -4.92 6.40 -6.22
N ARG A 84 -5.98 6.85 -6.89
CA ARG A 84 -6.39 6.48 -8.26
C ARG A 84 -5.85 7.44 -9.30
N GLU A 85 -5.70 8.73 -8.98
CA GLU A 85 -4.77 9.56 -9.74
C GLU A 85 -3.32 9.04 -9.61
N ALA A 86 -3.06 8.25 -8.57
CA ALA A 86 -1.84 7.47 -8.43
C ALA A 86 -1.93 6.06 -9.04
N GLY A 87 -2.95 5.72 -9.85
CA GLY A 87 -2.98 4.47 -10.63
C GLY A 87 -4.19 4.27 -11.56
N ASP A 88 -4.02 4.56 -12.85
CA ASP A 88 -4.87 4.04 -13.96
C ASP A 88 -4.28 2.71 -14.50
N GLY A 89 -4.82 1.56 -14.04
CA GLY A 89 -4.52 0.18 -14.49
C GLY A 89 -4.99 -0.90 -13.47
N PRO A 90 -5.43 -2.11 -13.87
CA PRO A 90 -6.39 -2.94 -13.11
C PRO A 90 -5.85 -3.44 -11.76
N VAL A 91 -6.68 -3.29 -10.72
CA VAL A 91 -6.41 -3.56 -9.29
C VAL A 91 -6.11 -5.04 -8.95
N THR A 92 -5.86 -5.88 -9.95
CA THR A 92 -5.43 -7.28 -9.75
C THR A 92 -4.07 -7.60 -10.40
N GLU A 93 -3.48 -6.68 -11.18
CA GLU A 93 -2.07 -6.74 -11.62
C GLU A 93 -1.13 -5.99 -10.65
N GLY A 94 -1.67 -5.06 -9.85
CA GLY A 94 -0.92 -4.09 -9.06
C GLY A 94 -0.03 -4.64 -7.94
N SER A 95 -0.43 -5.60 -7.12
CA SER A 95 0.41 -5.98 -5.96
C SER A 95 1.60 -6.87 -6.32
N ARG A 96 1.46 -7.74 -7.34
CA ARG A 96 2.58 -8.58 -7.80
C ARG A 96 3.57 -7.75 -8.61
N GLU A 97 3.08 -6.94 -9.53
CA GLU A 97 3.91 -6.06 -10.35
C GLU A 97 4.65 -5.02 -9.50
N VAL A 98 4.00 -4.43 -8.49
CA VAL A 98 4.66 -3.51 -7.55
C VAL A 98 5.77 -4.20 -6.80
N ARG A 99 5.55 -5.43 -6.28
CA ARG A 99 6.62 -6.21 -5.63
C ARG A 99 7.77 -6.53 -6.59
N GLU A 100 7.47 -6.91 -7.81
CA GLU A 100 8.47 -7.20 -8.84
C GLU A 100 9.29 -5.96 -9.18
N ARG A 101 8.63 -4.82 -9.42
CA ARG A 101 9.32 -3.54 -9.69
C ARG A 101 10.11 -3.04 -8.47
N LEU A 102 9.59 -3.21 -7.24
CA LEU A 102 10.32 -2.91 -5.99
C LEU A 102 11.63 -3.71 -5.93
N LEU A 103 11.55 -5.02 -6.17
CA LEU A 103 12.72 -5.90 -6.17
C LEU A 103 13.71 -5.53 -7.28
N THR A 104 13.24 -5.24 -8.49
CA THR A 104 14.10 -4.80 -9.60
C THR A 104 14.86 -3.50 -9.27
N LEU A 105 14.19 -2.49 -8.70
CA LEU A 105 14.83 -1.22 -8.34
C LEU A 105 15.92 -1.42 -7.29
N LEU A 106 15.62 -2.21 -6.26
CA LEU A 106 16.57 -2.51 -5.19
C LEU A 106 17.76 -3.34 -5.70
N TYR A 107 17.53 -4.27 -6.63
CA TYR A 107 18.57 -5.05 -7.32
C TYR A 107 19.53 -4.16 -8.12
N VAL A 108 19.01 -3.29 -8.99
CA VAL A 108 19.82 -2.38 -9.79
C VAL A 108 20.65 -1.45 -8.89
N GLN A 109 20.02 -0.85 -7.86
CA GLN A 109 20.72 0.03 -6.92
C GLN A 109 21.92 -0.67 -6.26
N ARG A 110 21.72 -1.90 -5.77
CA ARG A 110 22.79 -2.65 -5.12
C ARG A 110 23.93 -2.97 -6.09
N ARG A 111 23.64 -3.25 -7.37
CA ARG A 111 24.65 -3.54 -8.41
C ARG A 111 25.45 -2.31 -8.86
N THR A 112 24.80 -1.17 -9.02
CA THR A 112 25.45 0.05 -9.55
C THR A 112 26.12 0.89 -8.49
N SER A 113 25.85 0.65 -7.21
CA SER A 113 26.31 1.50 -6.11
C SER A 113 26.77 0.70 -4.89
N VAL A 114 27.98 0.18 -4.98
CA VAL A 114 28.63 -0.61 -3.92
C VAL A 114 28.64 0.10 -2.56
N ARG A 115 28.88 1.42 -2.54
CA ARG A 115 28.97 2.21 -1.30
C ARG A 115 27.62 2.59 -0.70
N ARG A 116 26.51 2.43 -1.42
CA ARG A 116 25.16 2.80 -0.97
C ARG A 116 24.10 1.90 -1.61
N PRO A 117 23.92 0.68 -1.10
CA PRO A 117 23.13 -0.35 -1.76
C PRO A 117 21.61 -0.26 -1.55
N GLY A 118 21.11 0.67 -0.72
CA GLY A 118 19.69 0.76 -0.35
C GLY A 118 18.98 2.04 -0.79
N LEU A 119 17.65 1.98 -0.81
CA LEU A 119 16.70 3.05 -1.14
C LEU A 119 15.69 3.27 -0.01
N GLY A 120 15.18 4.49 0.14
CA GLY A 120 14.11 4.80 1.10
C GLY A 120 12.71 4.57 0.52
N GLU A 121 11.71 4.35 1.37
CA GLU A 121 10.31 4.10 0.98
C GLU A 121 9.72 5.22 0.12
N ILE A 122 10.02 6.46 0.49
CA ILE A 122 9.62 7.66 -0.26
C ILE A 122 10.24 7.65 -1.67
N ALA A 123 11.52 7.24 -1.80
CA ALA A 123 12.19 7.16 -3.09
C ALA A 123 11.58 6.06 -3.98
N LEU A 124 11.20 4.93 -3.37
CA LEU A 124 10.54 3.81 -4.06
C LEU A 124 9.13 4.17 -4.53
N ALA A 125 8.28 4.76 -3.67
CA ALA A 125 6.92 5.18 -4.04
C ALA A 125 6.94 6.14 -5.23
N ARG A 126 7.92 7.07 -5.24
CA ARG A 126 8.15 8.01 -6.33
C ARG A 126 8.56 7.33 -7.62
N MET A 127 9.49 6.36 -7.57
CA MET A 127 9.92 5.61 -8.75
C MET A 127 8.79 4.74 -9.34
N LEU A 128 7.89 4.24 -8.49
CA LEU A 128 6.76 3.38 -8.88
C LEU A 128 5.48 4.15 -9.25
N ARG A 129 5.43 5.44 -8.94
CA ARG A 129 4.29 6.35 -9.19
C ARG A 129 3.00 5.91 -8.51
N ILE A 130 3.09 5.36 -7.29
CA ILE A 130 1.94 4.98 -6.44
C ILE A 130 2.06 5.64 -5.05
N PRO A 131 0.96 5.79 -4.30
CA PRO A 131 1.01 6.40 -2.96
C PRO A 131 1.77 5.50 -1.98
N ILE A 132 2.41 6.10 -0.98
CA ILE A 132 3.27 5.38 -0.04
C ILE A 132 2.48 4.38 0.84
N GLU A 133 1.20 4.65 1.09
CA GLU A 133 0.28 3.75 1.81
C GLU A 133 0.05 2.43 1.05
N PHE A 134 0.32 2.39 -0.26
CA PHE A 134 0.27 1.18 -1.09
C PHE A 134 1.54 0.37 -1.01
N LEU A 135 2.65 0.99 -0.58
CA LEU A 135 3.89 0.27 -0.32
C LEU A 135 3.89 -0.41 1.04
N GLU A 136 3.06 0.02 1.98
CA GLU A 136 3.09 -0.51 3.36
C GLU A 136 2.92 -2.03 3.37
N PHE A 137 1.91 -2.55 2.66
CA PHE A 137 1.71 -3.99 2.51
C PHE A 137 2.84 -4.67 1.74
N ASP A 138 3.28 -4.12 0.61
CA ASP A 138 4.26 -4.77 -0.26
C ASP A 138 5.66 -4.80 0.37
N LEU A 139 6.08 -3.73 1.05
CA LEU A 139 7.32 -3.68 1.82
C LEU A 139 7.26 -4.57 3.06
N TRP A 140 6.13 -4.57 3.79
CA TRP A 140 5.92 -5.52 4.89
C TRP A 140 6.05 -6.96 4.40
N TYR A 141 5.42 -7.30 3.27
CA TYR A 141 5.49 -8.63 2.67
C TYR A 141 6.92 -9.00 2.25
N LEU A 142 7.59 -8.15 1.48
CA LEU A 142 8.94 -8.39 1.00
C LEU A 142 9.94 -8.52 2.15
N HIS A 143 9.77 -7.72 3.18
CA HIS A 143 10.58 -7.79 4.39
C HIS A 143 10.35 -9.09 5.16
N ARG A 144 9.09 -9.48 5.38
CA ARG A 144 8.75 -10.73 6.08
C ARG A 144 9.15 -11.98 5.30
N LYS A 145 9.22 -11.89 3.98
CA LYS A 145 9.74 -12.94 3.11
C LYS A 145 11.27 -13.01 3.08
N GLY A 146 11.97 -12.08 3.72
CA GLY A 146 13.43 -12.03 3.73
C GLY A 146 14.03 -11.55 2.40
N LEU A 147 13.22 -11.07 1.45
CA LEU A 147 13.69 -10.61 0.13
C LEU A 147 14.22 -9.16 0.17
N VAL A 148 13.76 -8.39 1.15
CA VAL A 148 14.20 -7.01 1.40
C VAL A 148 14.53 -6.86 2.87
N GLU A 149 15.64 -6.19 3.15
CA GLU A 149 16.09 -5.91 4.51
C GLU A 149 16.13 -4.40 4.76
N ARG A 150 15.93 -4.01 6.02
CA ARG A 150 16.18 -2.64 6.46
C ARG A 150 17.59 -2.59 7.03
N LEU A 151 18.45 -1.79 6.41
CA LEU A 151 19.81 -1.53 6.87
C LEU A 151 19.79 -0.71 8.16
N GLU A 152 20.90 -0.70 8.90
CA GLU A 152 21.08 0.15 10.09
C GLU A 152 20.87 1.65 9.79
N SER A 153 21.12 2.05 8.54
CA SER A 153 20.84 3.41 8.05
C SER A 153 19.35 3.73 7.84
N GLY A 154 18.44 2.77 8.07
CA GLY A 154 17.00 2.88 7.84
C GLY A 154 16.56 2.67 6.39
N LEU A 155 17.53 2.58 5.45
CA LEU A 155 17.29 2.31 4.04
C LEU A 155 16.91 0.84 3.80
N LEU A 156 16.08 0.61 2.78
CA LEU A 156 15.72 -0.72 2.31
C LEU A 156 16.73 -1.18 1.25
N ALA A 157 17.25 -2.40 1.38
CA ALA A 157 18.10 -3.01 0.37
C ALA A 157 17.57 -4.39 0.03
N ILE A 158 17.82 -4.84 -1.21
CA ILE A 158 17.57 -6.23 -1.56
C ILE A 158 18.52 -7.12 -0.75
N SER A 159 18.01 -8.23 -0.22
CA SER A 159 18.82 -9.25 0.45
C SER A 159 19.47 -10.19 -0.58
N VAL A 160 20.27 -11.15 -0.12
CA VAL A 160 20.80 -12.23 -0.97
C VAL A 160 19.65 -13.09 -1.53
N ASP A 161 18.70 -13.50 -0.68
CA ASP A 161 17.52 -14.25 -1.12
C ASP A 161 16.68 -13.46 -2.14
N GLY A 162 16.64 -12.13 -1.99
CA GLY A 162 16.00 -11.23 -2.95
C GLY A 162 16.73 -11.19 -4.29
N VAL A 163 18.08 -11.19 -4.28
CA VAL A 163 18.90 -11.27 -5.51
C VAL A 163 18.64 -12.58 -6.23
N ASP A 164 18.70 -13.71 -5.52
CA ASP A 164 18.42 -15.03 -6.08
C ASP A 164 17.00 -15.10 -6.65
N HIS A 165 16.02 -14.52 -5.95
CA HIS A 165 14.64 -14.44 -6.42
C HIS A 165 14.50 -13.63 -7.72
N VAL A 166 15.23 -12.53 -7.87
CA VAL A 166 15.22 -11.71 -9.10
C VAL A 166 15.88 -12.45 -10.26
N GLU A 167 16.98 -13.16 -10.02
CA GLU A 167 17.74 -13.87 -11.05
C GLU A 167 17.05 -15.17 -11.50
N GLN A 168 16.39 -15.90 -10.58
CA GLN A 168 15.67 -17.15 -10.90
C GLN A 168 14.37 -16.93 -11.66
N ASN A 169 13.69 -15.80 -11.45
CA ASN A 169 12.39 -15.54 -12.05
C ASN A 169 12.49 -14.90 -13.44
N GLU A 170 13.70 -14.82 -14.04
CA GLU A 170 13.99 -14.11 -15.30
C GLU A 170 13.08 -12.89 -15.45
N LEU A 171 13.17 -11.93 -14.52
CA LEU A 171 12.37 -10.72 -14.62
C LEU A 171 12.64 -10.15 -16.01
N HIS A 172 11.61 -10.20 -16.87
CA HIS A 172 11.59 -9.58 -18.17
C HIS A 172 11.83 -8.08 -17.95
N LEU A 173 13.09 -7.69 -17.82
CA LEU A 173 13.59 -6.39 -18.25
C LEU A 173 13.30 -6.40 -19.74
N GLY A 174 12.06 -6.05 -20.10
CA GLY A 174 11.56 -6.20 -21.45
C GLY A 174 12.60 -5.65 -22.42
N ALA A 175 12.96 -6.46 -23.41
CA ALA A 175 13.90 -6.11 -24.47
C ALA A 175 13.53 -4.80 -25.21
N ASP A 176 12.37 -4.21 -24.93
CA ASP A 176 11.86 -2.99 -25.54
C ASP A 176 12.24 -1.67 -24.86
N ARG A 177 12.95 -1.64 -23.73
CA ARG A 177 13.31 -0.35 -23.09
C ARG A 177 14.75 -0.16 -22.66
N LEU A 178 15.61 -1.14 -22.87
CA LEU A 178 17.05 -0.96 -22.70
C LEU A 178 17.73 -1.37 -24.00
N LEU A 179 18.12 -0.35 -24.77
CA LEU A 179 18.85 -0.41 -26.03
C LEU A 179 18.00 -0.69 -27.29
N GLN A 180 17.24 0.30 -27.76
CA GLN A 180 17.20 0.51 -29.21
C GLN A 180 18.57 1.06 -29.63
N ALA A 181 19.54 0.15 -29.78
CA ALA A 181 20.61 0.41 -30.71
C ALA A 181 19.94 0.51 -32.08
N VAL A 182 20.06 1.68 -32.72
CA VAL A 182 19.76 1.85 -34.14
C VAL A 182 20.40 0.67 -34.87
N PRO A 183 19.67 -0.15 -35.65
CA PRO A 183 20.31 -1.21 -36.40
C PRO A 183 21.31 -0.56 -37.34
N GLU A 184 22.58 -0.90 -37.17
CA GLU A 184 23.66 -0.47 -38.04
C GLU A 184 23.28 -0.86 -39.47
N PRO A 185 23.28 0.07 -40.44
CA PRO A 185 22.91 -0.27 -41.80
C PRO A 185 23.89 -1.32 -42.32
N ALA A 186 23.33 -2.45 -42.78
CA ALA A 186 24.09 -3.59 -43.27
C ALA A 186 25.17 -3.15 -44.28
N PRO A 187 26.37 -3.76 -44.24
CA PRO A 187 27.44 -3.42 -45.16
C PRO A 187 26.95 -3.67 -46.59
N LYS A 188 26.98 -2.61 -47.42
CA LYS A 188 26.74 -2.74 -48.86
C LYS A 188 27.78 -3.71 -49.40
N SER A 189 27.34 -4.90 -49.79
CA SER A 189 28.10 -5.80 -50.62
C SER A 189 28.37 -5.08 -51.94
N THR A 190 29.60 -4.61 -52.11
CA THR A 190 30.17 -4.35 -53.42
C THR A 190 30.27 -5.67 -54.17
N PRO A 191 29.63 -5.83 -55.35
CA PRO A 191 30.11 -6.81 -56.30
C PRO A 191 31.33 -6.23 -56.99
N GLU A 192 32.46 -6.89 -56.77
CA GLU A 192 33.71 -6.68 -57.48
C GLU A 192 33.63 -7.32 -58.88
N SER A 193 33.93 -6.49 -59.88
CA SER A 193 34.57 -6.78 -61.17
C SER A 193 33.83 -7.55 -62.28
N ALA A 194 33.63 -6.85 -63.40
CA ALA A 194 34.13 -7.24 -64.72
C ALA A 194 34.35 -5.99 -65.59
#